data_AF-D5GG90-F1
#
_entry.id   AF-D5GG90-F1
#
_cell.length_a   1.000
_cell.length_b   1.000
_cell.length_c   1.000
_cell.angle_alpha   90.00
_cell.angle_beta   90.00
_cell.angle_gamma   90.00
#
_symmetry.space_group_name_H-M   'P 1'
#
loop_
_entity.id
_entity.type
_entity.pdbx_description
1 polymer ?
#
loop_
_entity_poly.entity_id
_entity_poly.type
_entity_poly.pdbx_seq_one_letter_code
_entity_poly.pdbx_strand_id
1 'polypeptide(L)'
;MNYLIIEGYKSAAVNFAQEANMSHQVDLDSSQERVDIRHAIHHGDIQTVIERINELHPELLETNLPLHFSLLRLQLIELIRNCAQSPDGDISEALAFATTHLAPRAPGNSKYLQDLERTMALLCFPMENLAPPLAELMDPALRRQVADKVNEAILEVQGVPKEAKIRRLVRLRAWAEQRMRSERRDMPNMDLGLDVESQTSDDAMGA
;
A
#
# COMPACT_ATOMS: atom_id res chain seq x y z
N MET A 1 0.68 6.72 -20.20
CA MET A 1 -0.74 6.55 -19.80
C MET A 1 -0.99 5.37 -18.83
N ASN A 2 -0.71 4.10 -19.16
CA ASN A 2 -1.05 2.95 -18.29
C ASN A 2 -0.54 3.05 -16.84
N TYR A 3 0.68 3.54 -16.63
CA TYR A 3 1.23 3.79 -15.29
C TYR A 3 0.43 4.83 -14.50
N LEU A 4 0.10 5.96 -15.13
CA LEU A 4 -0.64 7.04 -14.47
C LEU A 4 -2.03 6.57 -14.00
N ILE A 5 -2.67 5.70 -14.77
CA ILE A 5 -3.97 5.11 -14.43
C ILE A 5 -3.83 4.11 -13.28
N ILE A 6 -2.86 3.20 -13.37
CA ILE A 6 -2.63 2.18 -12.31
C ILE A 6 -2.20 2.82 -11.00
N GLU A 7 -1.43 3.91 -11.03
CA GLU A 7 -1.03 4.62 -9.81
C GLU A 7 -2.05 5.67 -9.34
N GLY A 8 -3.09 5.94 -10.15
CA GLY A 8 -4.18 6.85 -9.80
C GLY A 8 -3.89 8.34 -10.02
N TYR A 9 -2.89 8.69 -10.83
CA TYR A 9 -2.58 10.08 -11.19
C TYR A 9 -3.56 10.63 -12.24
N LYS A 10 -4.81 10.92 -11.83
CA LYS A 10 -5.91 11.35 -12.72
C LYS A 10 -5.58 12.60 -13.53
N SER A 11 -5.16 13.69 -12.88
CA SER A 11 -4.83 14.96 -13.57
C SER A 11 -3.70 14.78 -14.59
N ALA A 12 -2.64 14.07 -14.21
CA ALA A 12 -1.54 13.74 -15.11
C ALA A 12 -2.00 12.85 -16.28
N ALA A 13 -2.88 11.87 -16.03
CA ALA A 13 -3.42 11.01 -17.07
C ALA A 13 -4.28 11.79 -18.08
N VAL A 14 -5.11 12.71 -17.60
CA VAL A 14 -5.96 13.58 -18.44
C VAL A 14 -5.11 14.51 -19.31
N ASN A 15 -4.17 15.24 -18.68
CA ASN A 15 -3.29 16.16 -19.41
C ASN A 15 -2.44 15.41 -20.44
N PHE A 16 -1.89 14.25 -20.07
CA PHE A 16 -1.13 13.39 -20.99
C PHE A 16 -1.98 12.89 -22.15
N ALA A 17 -3.24 12.51 -21.91
CA ALA A 17 -4.12 12.05 -22.98
C ALA A 17 -4.48 13.18 -23.96
N GLN A 18 -4.72 14.38 -23.45
CA GLN A 18 -4.98 15.58 -24.27
C GLN A 18 -3.76 15.93 -25.13
N GLU A 19 -2.58 15.97 -24.54
CA GLU A 19 -1.35 16.36 -25.23
C GLU A 19 -0.86 15.29 -26.23
N ALA A 20 -0.99 14.01 -25.87
CA ALA A 20 -0.62 12.89 -26.74
C ALA A 20 -1.71 12.51 -27.76
N ASN A 21 -2.83 13.26 -27.81
CA ASN A 21 -3.98 13.01 -28.66
C ASN A 21 -4.50 11.55 -28.57
N MET A 22 -4.49 10.99 -27.36
CA MET A 22 -4.92 9.62 -27.08
C MET A 22 -6.41 9.59 -26.67
N SER A 23 -7.15 8.60 -27.16
CA SER A 23 -8.53 8.38 -26.74
C SER A 23 -8.60 7.94 -25.27
N HIS A 24 -9.60 8.48 -24.54
CA HIS A 24 -9.83 8.18 -23.13
C HIS A 24 -10.44 6.77 -23.01
N GLN A 25 -9.62 5.73 -23.14
CA GLN A 25 -10.10 4.33 -23.17
C GLN A 25 -10.34 3.72 -21.78
N VAL A 26 -10.13 4.46 -20.69
CA VAL A 26 -10.24 3.90 -19.33
C VAL A 26 -11.09 4.81 -18.45
N ASP A 27 -11.96 4.17 -17.67
CA ASP A 27 -12.81 4.80 -16.66
C ASP A 27 -11.96 5.42 -15.54
N LEU A 28 -11.75 6.73 -15.63
CA LEU A 28 -10.95 7.50 -14.68
C LEU A 28 -11.60 7.62 -13.30
N ASP A 29 -12.88 7.28 -13.17
CA ASP A 29 -13.61 7.40 -11.91
C ASP A 29 -13.30 6.19 -11.01
N SER A 30 -13.25 4.97 -11.57
CA SER A 30 -12.73 3.78 -10.86
C SER A 30 -11.30 3.93 -10.32
N SER A 31 -10.48 4.74 -11.01
CA SER A 31 -9.11 5.03 -10.58
C SER A 31 -9.07 6.03 -9.43
N GLN A 32 -9.99 6.98 -9.38
CA GLN A 32 -10.09 7.96 -8.30
C GLN A 32 -10.53 7.28 -7.00
N GLU A 33 -11.53 6.41 -7.07
CA GLU A 33 -12.03 5.65 -5.92
C GLU A 33 -10.92 4.84 -5.23
N ARG A 34 -10.06 4.19 -6.02
CA ARG A 34 -8.89 3.47 -5.51
C ARG A 34 -7.88 4.38 -4.81
N VAL A 35 -7.66 5.58 -5.33
CA VAL A 35 -6.77 6.58 -4.71
C VAL A 35 -7.34 7.04 -3.38
N ASP A 36 -8.64 7.30 -3.33
CA ASP A 36 -9.33 7.77 -2.13
C ASP A 36 -9.28 6.68 -1.04
N ILE A 37 -9.51 5.41 -1.39
CA ILE A 37 -9.32 4.27 -0.49
C ILE A 37 -7.87 4.21 0.02
N ARG A 38 -6.89 4.31 -0.87
CA ARG A 38 -5.46 4.29 -0.48
C ARG A 38 -5.12 5.44 0.47
N HIS A 39 -5.61 6.64 0.19
CA HIS A 39 -5.41 7.80 1.06
C HIS A 39 -6.04 7.60 2.43
N ALA A 40 -7.28 7.10 2.51
CA ALA A 40 -7.92 6.81 3.79
C ALA A 40 -7.12 5.78 4.61
N ILE A 41 -6.54 4.74 3.99
CA ILE A 41 -5.65 3.78 4.68
C ILE A 41 -4.40 4.47 5.23
N HIS A 42 -3.78 5.38 4.48
CA HIS A 42 -2.59 6.10 4.96
C HIS A 42 -2.89 7.04 6.13
N HIS A 43 -4.07 7.67 6.14
CA HIS A 43 -4.52 8.53 7.23
C HIS A 43 -4.96 7.74 8.47
N GLY A 44 -5.31 6.46 8.31
CA GLY A 44 -5.77 5.59 9.40
C GLY A 44 -7.30 5.49 9.50
N ASP A 45 -8.03 6.00 8.51
CA ASP A 45 -9.50 5.98 8.46
C ASP A 45 -10.01 4.63 7.93
N ILE A 46 -9.67 3.52 8.62
CA ILE A 46 -9.90 2.17 8.10
C ILE A 46 -11.39 1.80 8.10
N GLN A 47 -12.19 2.37 9.00
CA GLN A 47 -13.64 2.22 8.99
C GLN A 47 -14.26 2.69 7.66
N THR A 48 -13.90 3.91 7.23
CA THR A 48 -14.34 4.46 5.94
C THR A 48 -13.84 3.63 4.76
N VAL A 49 -12.63 3.07 4.86
CA VAL A 49 -12.09 2.15 3.84
C VAL A 49 -12.96 0.91 3.69
N ILE A 50 -13.36 0.27 4.79
CA ILE A 50 -14.20 -0.93 4.78
C ILE A 50 -15.57 -0.62 4.17
N GLU A 51 -16.18 0.51 4.55
CA GLU A 51 -17.45 0.97 4.01
C GLU A 51 -17.37 1.23 2.51
N ARG A 52 -16.35 1.99 2.05
CA ARG A 52 -16.14 2.26 0.62
C ARG A 52 -15.87 0.99 -0.18
N ILE A 53 -15.11 0.04 0.34
CA ILE A 53 -14.89 -1.23 -0.33
C ILE A 53 -16.21 -2.00 -0.47
N ASN A 54 -17.04 -2.05 0.57
CA ASN A 54 -18.33 -2.74 0.50
C ASN A 54 -19.33 -2.05 -0.45
N GLU A 55 -19.28 -0.72 -0.56
CA GLU A 55 -20.11 0.04 -1.50
C GLU A 55 -19.73 -0.24 -2.97
N LEU A 56 -18.42 -0.28 -3.27
CA LEU A 56 -17.92 -0.42 -4.63
C LEU A 56 -17.80 -1.88 -5.08
N HIS A 57 -17.39 -2.75 -4.16
CA HIS A 57 -17.06 -4.16 -4.40
C HIS A 57 -17.56 -5.04 -3.23
N PRO A 58 -18.88 -5.24 -3.09
CA PRO A 58 -19.49 -5.91 -1.94
C PRO A 58 -18.95 -7.34 -1.69
N GLU A 59 -18.61 -8.05 -2.76
CA GLU A 59 -18.11 -9.43 -2.68
C GLU A 59 -16.61 -9.52 -2.31
N LEU A 60 -15.87 -8.40 -2.34
CA LEU A 60 -14.41 -8.41 -2.19
C LEU A 60 -13.98 -8.89 -0.80
N LEU A 61 -14.60 -8.36 0.26
CA LEU A 61 -14.26 -8.69 1.64
C LEU A 61 -14.84 -10.04 2.09
N GLU A 62 -15.86 -10.53 1.40
CA GLU A 62 -16.43 -11.87 1.61
C GLU A 62 -15.54 -12.95 0.97
N THR A 63 -15.07 -12.69 -0.25
CA THR A 63 -14.23 -13.63 -1.01
C THR A 63 -12.80 -13.66 -0.46
N ASN A 64 -12.25 -12.51 -0.06
CA ASN A 64 -10.88 -12.39 0.43
C ASN A 64 -10.83 -12.20 1.95
N LEU A 65 -11.08 -13.29 2.68
CA LEU A 65 -11.02 -13.33 4.15
C LEU A 65 -9.67 -12.84 4.73
N PRO A 66 -8.49 -13.17 4.14
CA PRO A 66 -7.22 -12.64 4.61
C PRO A 66 -7.08 -11.11 4.52
N LEU A 67 -7.60 -10.50 3.44
CA LEU A 67 -7.60 -9.05 3.28
C LEU A 67 -8.50 -8.39 4.32
N HIS A 68 -9.71 -8.92 4.48
CA HIS A 68 -10.65 -8.44 5.47
C HIS A 68 -10.09 -8.53 6.90
N PHE A 69 -9.45 -9.64 7.25
CA PHE A 69 -8.76 -9.75 8.55
C PHE A 69 -7.64 -8.71 8.70
N SER A 70 -6.85 -8.47 7.64
CA SER A 70 -5.78 -7.47 7.66
C SER A 70 -6.31 -6.04 7.88
N LEU A 71 -7.44 -5.69 7.28
CA LEU A 71 -8.12 -4.40 7.49
C LEU A 71 -8.65 -4.26 8.92
N LEU A 72 -9.34 -5.27 9.44
CA LEU A 72 -9.84 -5.25 10.82
C LEU A 72 -8.70 -5.16 11.84
N ARG A 73 -7.60 -5.87 11.61
CA ARG A 73 -6.41 -5.76 12.45
C ARG A 73 -5.82 -4.35 12.40
N LEU A 74 -5.75 -3.73 11.22
CA LEU A 74 -5.27 -2.36 11.09
C LEU A 74 -6.18 -1.37 11.82
N GLN A 75 -7.51 -1.51 11.70
CA GLN A 75 -8.48 -0.72 12.47
C GLN A 75 -8.26 -0.87 13.98
N LEU A 76 -8.02 -2.10 14.47
CA LEU A 76 -7.72 -2.32 15.89
C LEU A 76 -6.43 -1.60 16.31
N ILE A 77 -5.38 -1.63 15.50
CA ILE A 77 -4.13 -0.90 15.77
C ILE A 77 -4.39 0.61 15.83
N GLU A 78 -5.22 1.16 14.93
CA GLU A 78 -5.58 2.59 14.96
C GLU A 78 -6.37 2.96 16.22
N LEU A 79 -7.33 2.12 16.63
CA LEU A 79 -8.05 2.31 17.89
C LEU A 79 -7.08 2.32 19.08
N ILE A 80 -6.17 1.34 19.17
CA ILE A 80 -5.16 1.28 20.23
C ILE A 80 -4.28 2.53 20.22
N ARG A 81 -3.85 2.99 19.03
CA ARG A 81 -3.04 4.20 18.88
C ARG A 81 -3.78 5.45 19.38
N ASN A 82 -5.08 5.54 19.14
CA ASN A 82 -5.91 6.66 19.61
C ASN A 82 -6.11 6.63 21.13
N CYS A 83 -6.36 5.44 21.70
CA CYS A 83 -6.45 5.26 23.15
C CYS A 83 -5.15 5.69 23.83
N ALA A 84 -4.01 5.26 23.30
CA ALA A 84 -2.72 5.46 23.93
C ALA A 84 -2.13 6.88 23.76
N GLN A 85 -2.74 7.73 22.91
CA GLN A 85 -2.44 9.17 22.83
C GLN A 85 -3.10 9.98 23.96
N SER A 86 -4.15 9.46 24.57
CA SER A 86 -4.88 10.13 25.65
C SER A 86 -4.52 9.51 27.01
N PRO A 87 -4.14 10.30 28.03
CA PRO A 87 -3.76 9.77 29.34
C PRO A 87 -4.90 9.06 30.09
N ASP A 88 -6.16 9.42 29.81
CA ASP A 88 -7.39 8.74 30.27
C ASP A 88 -8.07 7.95 29.12
N GLY A 89 -7.28 7.48 28.15
CA GLY A 89 -7.80 6.83 26.95
C GLY A 89 -8.65 5.60 27.26
N ASP A 90 -9.91 5.61 26.80
CA ASP A 90 -10.80 4.48 26.99
C ASP A 90 -10.43 3.33 26.06
N ILE A 91 -9.95 2.23 26.64
CA ILE A 91 -9.57 1.01 25.92
C ILE A 91 -10.82 0.16 25.58
N SER A 92 -11.98 0.48 26.15
CA SER A 92 -13.23 -0.29 25.98
C SER A 92 -13.64 -0.41 24.52
N GLU A 93 -13.44 0.64 23.72
CA GLU A 93 -13.76 0.62 22.29
C GLU A 93 -12.91 -0.41 21.53
N ALA A 94 -11.58 -0.39 21.75
CA ALA A 94 -10.66 -1.35 21.13
C ALA A 94 -10.98 -2.80 21.56
N LEU A 95 -11.30 -3.02 22.84
CA LEU A 95 -11.67 -4.35 23.35
C LEU A 95 -13.00 -4.84 22.79
N ALA A 96 -14.01 -3.97 22.73
CA ALA A 96 -15.30 -4.30 22.14
C ALA A 96 -15.14 -4.66 20.66
N PHE A 97 -14.34 -3.88 19.91
CA PHE A 97 -14.06 -4.14 18.50
C PHE A 97 -13.34 -5.47 18.30
N ALA A 98 -12.29 -5.74 19.07
CA ALA A 98 -11.54 -7.00 19.00
C ALA A 98 -12.45 -8.22 19.28
N THR A 99 -13.32 -8.11 20.29
CA THR A 99 -14.23 -9.18 20.71
C THR A 99 -15.33 -9.43 19.67
N THR A 100 -15.91 -8.39 19.10
CA THR A 100 -17.00 -8.51 18.13
C THR A 100 -16.50 -8.97 16.76
N HIS A 101 -15.39 -8.42 16.27
CA HIS A 101 -14.98 -8.59 14.87
C HIS A 101 -13.81 -9.57 14.65
N LEU A 102 -12.81 -9.59 15.54
CA LEU A 102 -11.60 -10.41 15.36
C LEU A 102 -11.68 -11.75 16.10
N ALA A 103 -12.21 -11.79 17.33
CA ALA A 103 -12.24 -13.00 18.15
C ALA A 103 -12.96 -14.19 17.49
N PRO A 104 -14.11 -14.03 16.80
CA PRO A 104 -14.77 -15.15 16.12
C PRO A 104 -13.95 -15.74 14.96
N ARG A 105 -13.00 -14.97 14.40
CA ARG A 105 -12.20 -15.35 13.23
C ARG A 105 -10.83 -15.93 13.59
N ALA A 106 -10.35 -15.66 14.80
CA ALA A 106 -9.07 -16.14 15.31
C ALA A 106 -8.95 -17.68 15.43
N PRO A 107 -9.93 -18.44 15.96
CA PRO A 107 -9.75 -19.89 16.18
C PRO A 107 -9.66 -20.70 14.88
N GLY A 108 -10.14 -20.17 13.76
CA GLY A 108 -10.06 -20.82 12.45
C GLY A 108 -8.66 -20.83 11.84
N ASN A 109 -7.71 -20.02 12.35
CA ASN A 109 -6.37 -19.91 11.78
C ASN A 109 -5.33 -19.52 12.85
N SER A 110 -4.35 -20.39 13.09
CA SER A 110 -3.27 -20.15 14.06
C SER A 110 -2.52 -18.83 13.81
N LYS A 111 -2.37 -18.42 12.55
CA LYS A 111 -1.73 -17.14 12.21
C LYS A 111 -2.57 -15.94 12.67
N TYR A 112 -3.89 -16.00 12.50
CA TYR A 112 -4.80 -14.92 12.93
C TYR A 112 -4.82 -14.80 14.45
N LEU A 113 -4.76 -15.92 15.16
CA LEU A 113 -4.62 -15.92 16.61
C LEU A 113 -3.33 -15.21 17.04
N GLN A 114 -2.18 -15.60 16.49
CA GLN A 114 -0.89 -14.96 16.80
C GLN A 114 -0.88 -13.46 16.47
N ASP A 115 -1.45 -13.09 15.33
CA ASP A 115 -1.55 -11.71 14.89
C ASP A 115 -2.46 -10.87 15.82
N LEU A 116 -3.57 -11.46 16.30
CA LEU A 116 -4.45 -10.86 17.29
C LEU A 116 -3.76 -10.72 18.65
N GLU A 117 -3.13 -11.78 19.16
CA GLU A 117 -2.38 -11.76 20.43
C GLU A 117 -1.30 -10.68 20.44
N ARG A 118 -0.53 -10.55 19.35
CA ARG A 118 0.48 -9.49 19.20
C ARG A 118 -0.14 -8.09 19.19
N THR A 119 -1.29 -7.94 18.54
CA THR A 119 -1.99 -6.65 18.49
C THR A 119 -2.55 -6.29 19.87
N MET A 120 -3.11 -7.26 20.59
CA MET A 120 -3.62 -7.07 21.96
C MET A 120 -2.49 -6.81 22.97
N ALA A 121 -1.29 -7.37 22.75
CA ALA A 121 -0.13 -7.07 23.59
C ALA A 121 0.21 -5.57 23.59
N LEU A 122 -0.10 -4.82 22.53
CA LEU A 122 0.11 -3.36 22.48
C LEU A 122 -0.68 -2.61 23.57
N LEU A 123 -1.76 -3.19 24.10
CA LEU A 123 -2.51 -2.61 25.23
C LEU A 123 -1.80 -2.78 26.57
N CYS A 124 -0.96 -3.81 26.70
CA CYS A 124 -0.29 -4.16 27.95
C CYS A 124 1.11 -3.52 28.07
N PHE A 125 1.72 -3.13 26.95
CA PHE A 125 3.07 -2.58 26.91
C PHE A 125 3.08 -1.09 26.57
N PRO A 126 3.85 -0.25 27.28
CA PRO A 126 3.96 1.17 26.98
C PRO A 126 4.61 1.39 25.60
N MET A 127 4.05 2.33 24.83
CA MET A 127 4.48 2.61 23.45
C MET A 127 5.93 3.10 23.33
N GLU A 128 6.51 3.60 24.43
CA GLU A 128 7.87 4.11 24.50
C GLU A 128 8.94 3.01 24.44
N ASN A 129 8.61 1.78 24.85
CA ASN A 129 9.55 0.66 24.97
C ASN A 129 8.97 -0.64 24.39
N LEU A 130 8.54 -0.59 23.14
CA LEU A 130 8.04 -1.78 22.44
C LEU A 130 9.20 -2.66 21.96
N ALA A 131 9.04 -3.98 22.12
CA ALA A 131 9.93 -4.95 21.48
C ALA A 131 9.86 -4.78 19.94
N PRO A 132 10.95 -5.08 19.19
CA PRO A 132 10.98 -4.85 17.74
C PRO A 132 9.76 -5.40 16.97
N PRO A 133 9.24 -6.62 17.26
CA PRO A 133 8.07 -7.15 16.56
C PRO A 133 6.76 -6.40 16.84
N LEU A 134 6.67 -5.70 17.98
CA LEU A 134 5.52 -4.88 18.34
C LEU A 134 5.66 -3.46 17.77
N ALA A 135 6.89 -2.94 17.73
CA ALA A 135 7.18 -1.65 17.10
C ALA A 135 6.86 -1.66 15.59
N GLU A 136 7.10 -2.77 14.90
CA GLU A 136 6.71 -2.96 13.49
C GLU A 136 5.21 -2.77 13.24
N LEU A 137 4.36 -3.10 14.23
CA LEU A 137 2.90 -2.90 14.11
C LEU A 137 2.50 -1.42 14.16
N MET A 138 3.34 -0.59 14.77
CA MET A 138 3.12 0.85 14.89
C MET A 138 3.73 1.63 13.72
N ASP A 139 4.55 0.98 12.88
CA ASP A 139 5.20 1.61 11.72
C ASP A 139 4.18 1.93 10.61
N PRO A 140 4.19 3.16 10.05
CA PRO A 140 3.46 3.50 8.83
C PRO A 140 3.69 2.56 7.63
N ALA A 141 4.78 1.79 7.62
CA ALA A 141 5.04 0.71 6.66
C ALA A 141 3.92 -0.32 6.62
N LEU A 142 3.31 -0.65 7.76
CA LEU A 142 2.20 -1.61 7.80
C LEU A 142 0.98 -1.07 7.04
N ARG A 143 0.63 0.21 7.23
CA ARG A 143 -0.45 0.88 6.46
C ARG A 143 -0.17 0.82 4.96
N ARG A 144 1.07 1.08 4.55
CA ARG A 144 1.49 1.00 3.14
C ARG A 144 1.29 -0.41 2.58
N GLN A 145 1.73 -1.45 3.28
CA GLN A 145 1.56 -2.84 2.83
C GLN A 145 0.10 -3.26 2.72
N VAL A 146 -0.76 -2.83 3.66
CA VAL A 146 -2.20 -3.12 3.59
C VAL A 146 -2.84 -2.36 2.43
N ALA A 147 -2.47 -1.10 2.21
CA ALA A 147 -2.94 -0.31 1.08
C ALA A 147 -2.57 -0.96 -0.27
N ASP A 148 -1.35 -1.47 -0.40
CA ASP A 148 -0.92 -2.18 -1.60
C ASP A 148 -1.75 -3.45 -1.84
N LYS A 149 -2.01 -4.25 -0.79
CA LYS A 149 -2.88 -5.45 -0.89
C LYS A 149 -4.31 -5.11 -1.27
N VAL A 150 -4.89 -4.06 -0.70
CA VAL A 150 -6.24 -3.59 -1.05
C VAL A 150 -6.26 -3.16 -2.51
N ASN A 151 -5.27 -2.38 -2.94
CA ASN A 151 -5.16 -1.91 -4.31
C ASN A 151 -5.03 -3.07 -5.31
N GLU A 152 -4.20 -4.06 -5.02
CA GLU A 152 -4.06 -5.27 -5.83
C GLU A 152 -5.36 -6.06 -5.93
N ALA A 153 -6.10 -6.19 -4.83
CA ALA A 153 -7.34 -6.93 -4.79
C ALA A 153 -8.47 -6.23 -5.58
N ILE A 154 -8.53 -4.89 -5.52
CA ILE A 154 -9.47 -4.11 -6.33
C ILE A 154 -9.12 -4.22 -7.82
N LEU A 155 -7.83 -4.10 -8.17
CA LEU A 155 -7.38 -4.27 -9.57
C LEU A 155 -7.75 -5.65 -10.13
N GLU A 156 -7.63 -6.69 -9.30
CA GLU A 156 -7.99 -8.06 -9.68
C GLU A 156 -9.49 -8.22 -9.96
N VAL A 157 -10.36 -7.64 -9.13
CA VAL A 157 -11.82 -7.61 -9.38
C VAL A 157 -12.18 -6.81 -10.63
N GLN A 158 -11.47 -5.72 -10.90
CA GLN A 158 -11.66 -4.89 -12.09
C GLN A 158 -11.05 -5.50 -13.38
N GLY A 159 -10.34 -6.63 -13.27
CA GLY A 159 -9.65 -7.26 -14.40
C GLY A 159 -8.47 -6.46 -14.95
N VAL A 160 -7.98 -5.47 -14.20
CA VAL A 160 -6.84 -4.62 -14.58
C VAL A 160 -5.55 -5.29 -14.09
N PRO A 161 -4.47 -5.30 -14.90
CA PRO A 161 -3.21 -5.88 -14.47
C PRO A 161 -2.64 -5.18 -13.21
N LYS A 162 -2.18 -5.99 -12.25
CA LYS A 162 -1.62 -5.56 -10.95
C LYS A 162 -0.44 -4.60 -11.05
N GLU A 163 0.34 -4.71 -12.13
CA GLU A 163 1.54 -3.89 -12.35
C GLU A 163 1.45 -3.14 -13.69
N ALA A 164 1.85 -1.87 -13.67
CA ALA A 164 1.97 -1.08 -14.88
C ALA A 164 3.03 -1.65 -15.82
N LYS A 165 2.71 -1.68 -17.12
CA LYS A 165 3.59 -2.23 -18.17
C LYS A 165 4.99 -1.60 -18.13
N ILE A 166 5.08 -0.31 -17.78
CA ILE A 166 6.37 0.40 -17.69
C ILE A 166 7.26 -0.13 -16.56
N ARG A 167 6.70 -0.49 -15.39
CA ARG A 167 7.49 -1.04 -14.28
C ARG A 167 8.11 -2.38 -14.69
N ARG A 168 7.34 -3.22 -15.40
CA ARG A 168 7.85 -4.47 -15.98
C ARG A 168 8.96 -4.25 -17.00
N LEU A 169 8.81 -3.25 -17.88
CA LEU A 169 9.85 -2.90 -18.86
C LEU A 169 11.15 -2.41 -18.20
N VAL A 170 11.04 -1.58 -17.16
CA VAL A 170 12.20 -1.10 -16.38
C VAL A 170 12.92 -2.26 -15.72
N ARG A 171 12.19 -3.19 -15.07
CA ARG A 171 12.77 -4.39 -14.47
C ARG A 171 13.43 -5.31 -15.50
N LEU A 172 12.78 -5.52 -16.65
CA LEU A 172 13.32 -6.34 -17.75
C LEU A 172 14.61 -5.73 -18.30
N ARG A 173 14.64 -4.41 -18.46
CA ARG A 173 15.84 -3.68 -18.85
C ARG A 173 16.96 -3.91 -17.84
N ALA A 174 16.73 -3.60 -16.56
CA ALA A 174 17.73 -3.77 -15.49
C ALA A 174 18.29 -5.20 -15.43
N TRP A 175 17.42 -6.20 -15.57
CA TRP A 175 17.83 -7.60 -15.66
C TRP A 175 18.72 -7.88 -16.88
N ALA A 176 18.34 -7.36 -18.07
CA ALA A 176 19.12 -7.54 -19.29
C ALA A 176 20.50 -6.87 -19.18
N GLU A 177 20.60 -5.68 -18.58
CA GLU A 177 21.89 -5.00 -18.37
C GLU A 177 22.78 -5.80 -17.43
N GLN A 178 22.22 -6.29 -16.32
CA GLN A 178 22.95 -7.12 -15.37
C GLN A 178 23.43 -8.42 -16.02
N ARG A 179 22.58 -9.04 -16.86
CA ARG A 179 22.93 -10.25 -17.61
C ARG A 179 24.07 -9.98 -18.61
N MET A 180 24.02 -8.89 -19.35
CA MET A 180 25.07 -8.51 -20.31
C MET A 180 26.40 -8.16 -19.62
N ARG A 181 26.35 -7.45 -18.48
CA ARG A 181 27.54 -7.19 -17.63
C ARG A 181 28.16 -8.49 -17.13
N SER A 182 27.35 -9.47 -16.74
CA SER A 182 27.85 -10.79 -16.32
C SER A 182 28.55 -11.57 -17.43
N GLU A 183 28.14 -11.36 -18.69
CA GLU A 183 28.73 -11.99 -19.87
C GLU A 183 29.89 -11.19 -20.50
N ARG A 184 30.32 -10.08 -19.86
CA ARG A 184 31.37 -9.17 -20.34
C ARG A 184 31.17 -8.69 -21.80
N ARG A 185 29.92 -8.51 -22.21
CA ARG A 185 29.61 -7.89 -23.51
C ARG A 185 29.53 -6.38 -23.34
N ASP A 186 30.07 -5.66 -24.31
CA ASP A 186 30.03 -4.20 -24.33
C ASP A 186 28.58 -3.72 -24.38
N MET A 187 28.25 -2.77 -23.51
CA MET A 187 26.91 -2.21 -23.41
C MET A 187 26.97 -0.69 -23.56
N PRO A 188 26.25 -0.09 -24.52
CA PRO A 188 26.12 1.36 -24.57
C PRO A 188 25.42 1.85 -23.30
N ASN A 189 25.96 2.88 -22.66
CA ASN A 189 25.34 3.49 -21.49
C ASN A 189 23.98 4.09 -21.90
N MET A 190 22.89 3.42 -21.53
CA MET A 190 21.54 3.90 -21.78
C MET A 190 21.06 4.63 -20.52
N ASP A 191 21.62 5.81 -20.26
CA ASP A 191 21.14 6.62 -19.15
C ASP A 191 19.69 7.04 -19.41
N LEU A 192 18.81 6.80 -18.43
CA LEU A 192 17.39 7.21 -18.51
C LEU A 192 17.20 8.63 -17.98
N GLY A 193 18.26 9.29 -17.50
CA GLY A 193 18.18 10.60 -16.86
C GLY A 193 17.38 10.57 -15.56
N LEU A 194 17.25 9.39 -14.95
CA LEU A 194 16.56 9.15 -13.68
C LEU A 194 17.54 8.97 -12.52
N ASP A 195 18.83 8.81 -12.82
CA ASP A 195 19.89 8.76 -11.84
C ASP A 195 20.21 10.19 -11.40
N VAL A 196 19.65 10.61 -10.26
CA VAL A 196 19.86 11.96 -9.68
C VAL A 196 21.31 12.15 -9.19
N GLU A 197 22.15 11.12 -9.27
CA GLU A 197 23.54 11.12 -8.81
C GLU A 197 24.53 10.94 -9.96
N SER A 198 24.58 11.90 -10.89
CA SER A 198 25.73 12.03 -11.82
C SER A 198 25.93 13.44 -12.37
N GLN A 199 25.38 14.48 -11.75
CA GLN A 199 25.71 15.88 -12.04
C GLN A 199 26.55 16.50 -10.91
N THR A 200 27.72 15.92 -10.64
CA THR A 200 28.79 16.66 -9.96
C THR A 200 30.11 16.32 -10.61
N SER A 201 30.81 17.39 -11.04
CA SER A 201 32.17 17.47 -11.56
C SER A 201 32.37 17.28 -13.08
N ASP A 202 32.11 18.34 -13.85
CA ASP A 202 32.96 18.64 -15.02
C ASP A 202 33.11 20.15 -15.32
N ASP A 203 32.90 21.02 -14.33
CA ASP A 203 33.13 22.47 -14.46
C ASP A 203 34.06 22.98 -13.36
N ALA A 204 35.32 22.52 -13.37
CA ALA A 204 36.42 23.18 -12.67
C ALA A 204 37.77 22.77 -13.26
N MET A 205 38.19 23.43 -14.34
CA MET A 205 39.54 24.04 -14.51
C MET A 205 39.70 24.52 -15.95
N GLY A 206 39.44 25.81 -16.14
CA GLY A 206 39.58 26.48 -17.42
C GLY A 206 39.56 28.01 -17.27
N ALA A 207 40.38 28.53 -16.36
CA ALA A 207 40.88 29.91 -16.35
C ALA A 207 42.04 30.03 -15.36
#